data_AF-A0A6A3HUV6-F1
#
_entry.id   AF-A0A6A3HUV6-F1
#
_cell.length_a   1.000
_cell.length_b   1.000
_cell.length_c   1.000
_cell.angle_alpha   90.00
_cell.angle_beta   90.00
_cell.angle_gamma   90.00
#
_symmetry.space_group_name_H-M   'P 1'
#
loop_
_entity.id
_entity.type
_entity.pdbx_description
1 polymer ?
#
loop_
_entity_poly.entity_id
_entity_poly.type
_entity_poly.pdbx_seq_one_letter_code
_entity_poly.pdbx_strand_id
1 'polypeptide(L)'
;MRETRQSTPRVSLPGVPVAAFRALLRYMYVGELGNALNQEVEHAQFEHPELTSVYPSTSYDPIPELPYADRALKADPTFKNLLQHAMVTHLAPPIGTELLGIQLHELSDAQRDELAMLVAERGVVFFCDQELDIDQQLQLGRYYGPLHVHQNLGHPKGYPKVLVVEKSVEGSERTLQWQVFDPDNVWQSDVSNEDQPPSYTSFKVLTNPPVGGDTLWASGYEAYERLTPLFKSFIEGLTAVHSSKGQAERYGGKAIMKDYGGVVAAEDKDDILFRVAPTHCQHGRLQAPSPAALLASGRASGGEGSSRTRRAS
;
A
#
# COMPACT_ATOMS: atom_id res chain seq x y z
N MET A 1 34.94 -40.71 -28.85
CA MET A 1 35.62 -39.40 -28.90
C MET A 1 34.76 -38.42 -28.12
N ARG A 2 35.27 -37.87 -27.01
CA ARG A 2 34.57 -36.85 -26.21
C ARG A 2 34.94 -35.48 -26.78
N GLU A 3 33.97 -34.73 -27.29
CA GLU A 3 34.15 -33.31 -27.60
C GLU A 3 34.08 -32.49 -26.32
N THR A 4 35.19 -31.87 -25.97
CA THR A 4 35.30 -30.86 -24.92
C THR A 4 34.71 -29.54 -25.41
N ARG A 5 33.60 -29.10 -24.80
CA ARG A 5 33.12 -27.71 -24.91
C ARG A 5 34.16 -26.77 -24.30
N GLN A 6 34.79 -25.94 -25.14
CA GLN A 6 35.61 -24.83 -24.68
C GLN A 6 34.71 -23.77 -24.01
N SER A 7 35.08 -23.36 -22.80
CA SER A 7 34.46 -22.26 -22.07
C SER A 7 34.74 -20.92 -22.77
N THR A 8 33.70 -20.16 -23.08
CA THR A 8 33.83 -18.76 -23.49
C THR A 8 34.44 -17.93 -22.36
N PRO A 9 35.41 -17.03 -22.64
CA PRO A 9 35.99 -16.17 -21.63
C PRO A 9 34.98 -15.10 -21.22
N ARG A 10 34.71 -14.98 -19.90
CA ARG A 10 34.01 -13.82 -19.35
C ARG A 10 34.90 -12.59 -19.48
N VAL A 11 34.47 -11.62 -20.27
CA VAL A 11 35.07 -10.28 -20.25
C VAL A 11 34.65 -9.62 -18.95
N SER A 12 35.59 -9.45 -18.01
CA SER A 12 35.38 -8.61 -16.83
C SER A 12 35.58 -7.16 -17.23
N LEU A 13 34.50 -6.39 -17.28
CA LEU A 13 34.63 -4.93 -17.22
C LEU A 13 35.19 -4.57 -15.84
N PRO A 14 36.15 -3.62 -15.73
CA PRO A 14 36.68 -3.21 -14.44
C PRO A 14 35.54 -2.65 -13.59
N GLY A 15 35.16 -3.42 -12.58
CA GLY A 15 34.09 -3.05 -11.66
C GLY A 15 34.51 -1.82 -10.88
N VAL A 16 33.75 -0.74 -11.01
CA VAL A 16 33.73 0.29 -9.97
C VAL A 16 33.42 -0.44 -8.66
N PRO A 17 34.29 -0.39 -7.64
CA PRO A 17 34.01 -1.07 -6.38
C PRO A 17 32.62 -0.63 -5.89
N VAL A 18 31.77 -1.57 -5.49
CA VAL A 18 30.43 -1.25 -4.94
C VAL A 18 30.54 -0.21 -3.81
N ALA A 19 31.65 -0.25 -3.06
CA ALA A 19 32.02 0.76 -2.07
C ALA A 19 32.26 2.16 -2.65
N ALA A 20 32.89 2.28 -3.83
CA ALA A 20 33.12 3.54 -4.52
C ALA A 20 31.81 4.11 -5.12
N PHE A 21 30.91 3.26 -5.61
CA PHE A 21 29.57 3.69 -6.06
C PHE A 21 28.71 4.18 -4.89
N ARG A 22 28.73 3.48 -3.74
CA ARG A 22 28.10 3.92 -2.48
C ARG A 22 28.75 5.18 -1.87
N ALA A 23 30.03 5.44 -2.16
CA ALA A 23 30.69 6.68 -1.77
C ALA A 23 30.29 7.84 -2.69
N LEU A 24 30.18 7.60 -4.00
CA LEU A 24 29.69 8.58 -4.98
C LEU A 24 28.25 9.04 -4.70
N LEU A 25 27.35 8.13 -4.31
CA LEU A 25 25.99 8.47 -3.89
C LEU A 25 25.94 9.39 -2.66
N ARG A 26 26.95 9.34 -1.77
CA ARG A 26 27.07 10.25 -0.61
C ARG A 26 27.52 11.66 -0.99
N TYR A 27 28.08 11.85 -2.19
CA TYR A 27 28.55 13.15 -2.71
C TYR A 27 27.70 13.68 -3.86
N MET A 28 26.62 12.99 -4.25
CA MET A 28 25.59 13.61 -5.09
C MET A 28 24.90 14.68 -4.25
N TYR A 29 25.28 15.93 -4.49
CA TYR A 29 24.54 17.09 -4.02
C TYR A 29 23.16 17.06 -4.67
N VAL A 30 22.16 16.58 -3.94
CA VAL A 30 20.77 16.81 -4.29
C VAL A 30 20.51 18.24 -3.84
N GLY A 31 20.53 19.19 -4.78
CA GLY A 31 20.23 20.59 -4.48
C GLY A 31 18.82 20.75 -3.90
N GLU A 32 18.48 21.98 -3.50
CA GLU A 32 17.12 22.33 -3.06
C GLU A 32 16.09 21.75 -4.04
N LEU A 33 15.12 21.01 -3.49
CA LEU A 33 14.13 20.31 -4.30
C LEU A 33 13.15 21.34 -4.87
N GLY A 34 13.34 21.69 -6.14
CA GLY A 34 12.41 22.51 -6.90
C GLY A 34 11.34 21.68 -7.59
N ASN A 35 10.14 22.22 -7.75
CA ASN A 35 9.14 21.65 -8.66
C ASN A 35 9.58 21.79 -10.14
N ALA A 36 8.75 21.34 -11.09
CA ALA A 36 9.05 21.45 -12.53
C ALA A 36 9.27 22.89 -13.04
N LEU A 37 8.92 23.90 -12.24
CA LEU A 37 9.11 25.33 -12.51
C LEU A 37 10.29 25.92 -11.70
N ASN A 38 11.09 25.09 -11.02
CA ASN A 38 12.17 25.47 -10.11
C ASN A 38 11.70 26.35 -8.92
N GLN A 39 10.46 26.19 -8.49
CA GLN A 39 9.97 26.82 -7.26
C GLN A 39 10.19 25.88 -6.08
N GLU A 40 10.47 26.44 -4.90
CA GLU A 40 10.55 25.67 -3.66
C GLU A 40 9.27 24.86 -3.44
N VAL A 41 9.43 23.62 -2.98
CA VAL A 41 8.30 22.74 -2.66
C VAL A 41 7.72 23.18 -1.32
N GLU A 42 6.43 23.52 -1.32
CA GLU A 42 5.70 23.79 -0.08
C GLU A 42 5.43 22.47 0.65
N HIS A 43 5.96 22.37 1.87
CA HIS A 43 5.76 21.21 2.74
C HIS A 43 4.60 21.46 3.70
N ALA A 44 3.67 20.50 3.77
CA ALA A 44 2.60 20.57 4.75
C ALA A 44 3.13 20.26 6.16
N GLN A 45 2.75 21.07 7.14
CA GLN A 45 3.01 20.77 8.54
C GLN A 45 2.01 19.71 9.01
N PHE A 46 2.49 18.72 9.76
CA PHE A 46 1.61 17.73 10.36
C PHE A 46 0.88 18.34 11.56
N GLU A 47 -0.44 18.47 11.47
CA GLU A 47 -1.26 19.20 12.44
C GLU A 47 -1.78 18.34 13.60
N HIS A 48 -1.34 17.08 13.69
CA HIS A 48 -1.84 16.08 14.65
C HIS A 48 -0.74 15.52 15.56
N PRO A 49 -0.08 16.34 16.41
CA PRO A 49 1.00 15.87 17.28
C PRO A 49 0.56 14.77 18.27
N GLU A 50 -0.72 14.67 18.59
CA GLU A 50 -1.31 13.60 19.37
C GLU A 50 -1.27 12.22 18.68
N LEU A 51 -1.12 12.23 17.35
CA LEU A 51 -1.04 11.04 16.51
C LEU A 51 0.39 10.64 16.16
N THR A 52 1.38 11.34 16.69
CA THR A 52 2.79 10.95 16.53
C THR A 52 3.04 9.57 17.13
N SER A 53 3.72 8.72 16.37
CA SER A 53 3.99 7.35 16.74
C SER A 53 4.86 7.26 18.00
N VAL A 54 4.42 6.41 18.94
CA VAL A 54 5.22 5.91 20.05
C VAL A 54 5.67 4.48 19.75
N TYR A 55 6.75 4.08 20.41
CA TYR A 55 7.36 2.77 20.22
C TYR A 55 7.58 2.09 21.56
N PRO A 56 6.51 1.49 22.13
CA PRO A 56 6.61 0.83 23.40
C PRO A 56 7.44 -0.46 23.29
N SER A 57 8.06 -0.90 24.38
CA SER A 57 8.70 -2.22 24.47
C SER A 57 7.71 -3.37 24.63
N THR A 58 6.44 -3.16 24.28
CA THR A 58 5.38 -4.16 24.36
C THR A 58 5.63 -5.23 23.30
N SER A 59 5.60 -6.49 23.72
CA SER A 59 5.59 -7.65 22.83
C SER A 59 4.15 -8.19 22.76
N TYR A 60 3.77 -8.66 21.57
CA TYR A 60 2.48 -9.28 21.32
C TYR A 60 2.71 -10.76 21.03
N ASP A 61 1.74 -11.59 21.41
CA ASP A 61 1.76 -13.01 21.05
C ASP A 61 1.72 -13.16 19.51
N PRO A 62 2.25 -14.27 18.97
CA PRO A 62 2.10 -14.59 17.56
C PRO A 62 0.65 -14.54 17.12
N ILE A 63 0.40 -14.00 15.92
CA ILE A 63 -0.94 -13.94 15.33
C ILE A 63 -1.43 -15.39 15.13
N PRO A 64 -2.54 -15.81 15.73
CA PRO A 64 -3.07 -17.15 15.53
C PRO A 64 -3.62 -17.29 14.11
N GLU A 65 -3.74 -18.52 13.61
CA GLU A 65 -4.54 -18.77 12.40
C GLU A 65 -5.99 -18.32 12.64
N LEU A 66 -6.42 -17.35 11.85
CA LEU A 66 -7.74 -16.76 11.92
C LEU A 66 -8.71 -17.49 10.98
N PRO A 67 -9.95 -17.76 11.42
CA PRO A 67 -10.96 -18.31 10.54
C PRO A 67 -11.29 -17.32 9.42
N TYR A 68 -11.30 -17.79 8.18
CA TYR A 68 -11.65 -16.97 7.04
C TYR A 68 -13.18 -16.84 6.88
N ALA A 69 -13.69 -15.62 6.91
CA ALA A 69 -15.11 -15.32 6.68
C ALA A 69 -15.25 -14.01 5.91
N ASP A 70 -15.38 -14.11 4.59
CA ASP A 70 -15.49 -12.93 3.73
C ASP A 70 -16.87 -12.27 3.85
N ARG A 71 -16.89 -10.98 4.17
CA ARG A 71 -18.11 -10.16 4.23
C ARG A 71 -18.71 -9.92 2.85
N ALA A 72 -17.90 -9.87 1.80
CA ALA A 72 -18.36 -9.69 0.43
C ALA A 72 -19.37 -10.78 -0.01
N LEU A 73 -19.22 -12.01 0.51
CA LEU A 73 -20.12 -13.13 0.19
C LEU A 73 -21.55 -12.95 0.73
N LYS A 74 -21.77 -11.99 1.64
CA LYS A 74 -23.09 -11.69 2.22
C LYS A 74 -23.77 -10.50 1.52
N ALA A 75 -23.07 -9.83 0.60
CA ALA A 75 -23.56 -8.65 -0.09
C ALA A 75 -24.74 -8.98 -1.02
N ASP A 76 -25.60 -7.99 -1.27
CA ASP A 76 -26.51 -8.04 -2.40
C ASP A 76 -25.74 -7.62 -3.67
N PRO A 77 -25.62 -8.49 -4.69
CA PRO A 77 -24.84 -8.24 -5.92
C PRO A 77 -25.32 -7.03 -6.73
N THR A 78 -26.52 -6.50 -6.44
CA THR A 78 -27.06 -5.31 -7.09
C THR A 78 -26.58 -4.01 -6.45
N PHE A 79 -25.88 -4.08 -5.31
CA PHE A 79 -25.41 -2.94 -4.52
C PHE A 79 -26.52 -1.94 -4.14
N LYS A 80 -27.76 -2.44 -4.03
CA LYS A 80 -28.95 -1.59 -3.88
C LYS A 80 -28.98 -0.83 -2.57
N ASN A 81 -28.32 -1.29 -1.52
CA ASN A 81 -28.34 -0.61 -0.22
C ASN A 81 -27.25 0.48 -0.15
N LEU A 82 -26.06 0.19 -0.67
CA LEU A 82 -24.90 1.06 -0.65
C LEU A 82 -25.06 2.18 -1.68
N LEU A 83 -25.45 1.85 -2.91
CA LEU A 83 -25.44 2.82 -4.02
C LEU A 83 -26.75 3.62 -4.14
N GLN A 84 -27.78 3.33 -3.34
CA GLN A 84 -29.09 3.98 -3.44
C GLN A 84 -29.01 5.51 -3.40
N HIS A 85 -28.11 6.04 -2.57
CA HIS A 85 -27.96 7.46 -2.31
C HIS A 85 -26.54 7.97 -2.61
N ALA A 86 -25.71 7.13 -3.25
CA ALA A 86 -24.34 7.48 -3.59
C ALA A 86 -24.28 8.13 -4.98
N MET A 87 -23.45 9.15 -5.15
CA MET A 87 -22.94 9.48 -6.48
C MET A 87 -21.70 8.63 -6.74
N VAL A 88 -21.73 7.89 -7.86
CA VAL A 88 -20.71 6.88 -8.19
C VAL A 88 -19.89 7.35 -9.38
N THR A 89 -18.57 7.41 -9.22
CA THR A 89 -17.63 7.70 -10.31
C THR A 89 -16.60 6.59 -10.42
N HIS A 90 -16.58 5.85 -11.53
CA HIS A 90 -15.50 4.89 -11.80
C HIS A 90 -14.28 5.63 -12.36
N LEU A 91 -13.15 5.55 -11.63
CA LEU A 91 -11.95 6.35 -11.94
C LEU A 91 -11.14 5.77 -13.10
N ALA A 92 -11.01 4.44 -13.15
CA ALA A 92 -10.42 3.73 -14.28
C ALA A 92 -11.25 2.49 -14.65
N PRO A 93 -11.19 2.00 -15.90
CA PRO A 93 -11.98 0.82 -16.29
C PRO A 93 -11.75 -0.41 -15.39
N PRO A 94 -10.50 -0.81 -15.07
CA PRO A 94 -10.25 -2.04 -14.31
C PRO A 94 -10.13 -1.85 -12.79
N ILE A 95 -10.11 -0.62 -12.27
CA ILE A 95 -9.81 -0.34 -10.87
C ILE A 95 -10.37 1.01 -10.43
N GLY A 96 -10.71 1.14 -9.16
CA GLY A 96 -11.03 2.41 -8.54
C GLY A 96 -12.48 2.81 -8.73
N THR A 97 -13.11 3.25 -7.65
CA THR A 97 -14.45 3.83 -7.66
C THR A 97 -14.53 4.86 -6.54
N GLU A 98 -15.00 6.05 -6.86
CA GLU A 98 -15.30 7.10 -5.89
C GLU A 98 -16.80 7.08 -5.57
N LEU A 99 -17.11 7.19 -4.28
CA LEU A 99 -18.45 7.31 -3.75
C LEU A 99 -18.59 8.64 -2.99
N LEU A 100 -19.52 9.48 -3.42
CA LEU A 100 -19.88 10.72 -2.73
C LEU A 100 -21.28 10.61 -2.11
N GLY A 101 -21.50 11.32 -1.01
CA GLY A 101 -22.80 11.36 -0.31
C GLY A 101 -23.01 10.23 0.70
N ILE A 102 -21.95 9.50 1.07
CA ILE A 102 -21.97 8.43 2.07
C ILE A 102 -21.01 8.78 3.21
N GLN A 103 -21.44 8.60 4.45
CA GLN A 103 -20.57 8.60 5.63
C GLN A 103 -20.31 7.17 6.10
N LEU A 104 -19.02 6.77 6.17
CA LEU A 104 -18.63 5.41 6.53
C LEU A 104 -19.10 4.98 7.93
N HIS A 105 -19.18 5.91 8.88
CA HIS A 105 -19.64 5.62 10.24
C HIS A 105 -21.15 5.39 10.33
N GLU A 106 -21.93 5.78 9.31
CA GLU A 106 -23.39 5.64 9.28
C GLU A 106 -23.86 4.39 8.53
N LEU A 107 -22.95 3.66 7.90
CA LEU A 107 -23.31 2.48 7.11
C LEU A 107 -24.02 1.43 7.95
N SER A 108 -25.14 0.94 7.45
CA SER A 108 -25.78 -0.28 7.94
C SER A 108 -24.94 -1.52 7.60
N ASP A 109 -25.22 -2.64 8.26
CA ASP A 109 -24.51 -3.90 8.00
C ASP A 109 -24.65 -4.36 6.54
N ALA A 110 -25.83 -4.22 5.94
CA ALA A 110 -26.03 -4.56 4.52
C ALA A 110 -25.18 -3.69 3.59
N GLN A 111 -25.02 -2.39 3.91
CA GLN A 111 -24.16 -1.50 3.14
C GLN A 111 -22.68 -1.82 3.35
N ARG A 112 -22.26 -2.24 4.55
CA ARG A 112 -20.88 -2.68 4.81
C ARG A 112 -20.55 -3.97 4.07
N ASP A 113 -21.45 -4.95 4.04
CA ASP A 113 -21.26 -6.17 3.25
C ASP A 113 -21.15 -5.84 1.74
N GLU A 114 -22.01 -4.95 1.22
CA GLU A 114 -21.92 -4.46 -0.16
C GLU A 114 -20.63 -3.66 -0.43
N LEU A 115 -20.13 -2.91 0.54
CA LEU A 115 -18.87 -2.19 0.43
C LEU A 115 -17.69 -3.17 0.34
N ALA A 116 -17.68 -4.25 1.14
CA ALA A 116 -16.68 -5.31 1.02
C ALA A 116 -16.65 -5.90 -0.39
N MET A 117 -17.81 -6.19 -0.98
CA MET A 117 -17.90 -6.69 -2.35
C MET A 117 -17.45 -5.67 -3.38
N LEU A 118 -17.82 -4.39 -3.24
CA LEU A 118 -17.40 -3.34 -4.18
C LEU A 118 -15.88 -3.18 -4.17
N VAL A 119 -15.28 -3.22 -2.98
CA VAL A 119 -13.83 -3.20 -2.80
C VAL A 119 -13.16 -4.42 -3.43
N ALA A 120 -13.74 -5.62 -3.25
CA ALA A 120 -13.23 -6.84 -3.88
C ALA A 120 -13.31 -6.78 -5.43
N GLU A 121 -14.36 -6.19 -5.99
CA GLU A 121 -14.53 -6.06 -7.44
C GLU A 121 -13.71 -4.94 -8.08
N ARG A 122 -13.53 -3.82 -7.35
CA ARG A 122 -12.93 -2.58 -7.87
C ARG A 122 -11.50 -2.34 -7.37
N GLY A 123 -11.00 -3.17 -6.44
CA GLY A 123 -9.67 -3.09 -5.84
C GLY A 123 -9.50 -1.99 -4.79
N VAL A 124 -10.00 -0.79 -5.08
CA VAL A 124 -9.94 0.39 -4.19
C VAL A 124 -11.21 1.23 -4.35
N VAL A 125 -11.72 1.73 -3.22
CA VAL A 125 -12.88 2.62 -3.17
C VAL A 125 -12.52 3.89 -2.40
N PHE A 126 -12.88 5.04 -2.97
CA PHE A 126 -12.59 6.37 -2.45
C PHE A 126 -13.84 7.03 -1.87
N PHE A 127 -13.67 7.68 -0.72
CA PHE A 127 -14.71 8.47 -0.07
C PHE A 127 -14.19 9.88 0.19
N CYS A 128 -14.99 10.89 -0.14
CA CYS A 128 -14.66 12.28 0.15
C CYS A 128 -15.41 12.78 1.39
N ASP A 129 -14.89 13.83 2.03
CA ASP A 129 -15.55 14.57 3.11
C ASP A 129 -16.06 13.67 4.25
N GLN A 130 -15.22 12.74 4.70
CA GLN A 130 -15.55 11.79 5.76
C GLN A 130 -15.37 12.40 7.15
N GLU A 131 -16.45 12.46 7.92
CA GLU A 131 -16.46 12.80 9.34
C GLU A 131 -16.24 11.53 10.16
N LEU A 132 -15.04 10.94 10.04
CA LEU A 132 -14.69 9.67 10.65
C LEU A 132 -13.57 9.87 11.68
N ASP A 133 -13.84 9.64 12.96
CA ASP A 133 -12.78 9.61 13.98
C ASP A 133 -12.05 8.25 14.01
N ILE A 134 -10.99 8.16 14.81
CA ILE A 134 -10.16 6.93 14.91
C ILE A 134 -10.98 5.75 15.43
N ASP A 135 -11.83 5.95 16.43
CA ASP A 135 -12.60 4.87 17.04
C ASP A 135 -13.66 4.33 16.07
N GLN A 136 -14.32 5.22 15.33
CA GLN A 136 -15.25 4.87 14.26
C GLN A 136 -14.53 4.15 13.10
N GLN A 137 -13.33 4.58 12.72
CA GLN A 137 -12.52 3.90 11.70
C GLN A 137 -12.11 2.50 12.16
N LEU A 138 -11.69 2.36 13.43
CA LEU A 138 -11.40 1.06 14.02
C LEU A 138 -12.66 0.19 14.10
N GLN A 139 -13.83 0.78 14.39
CA GLN A 139 -15.10 0.06 14.44
C GLN A 139 -15.51 -0.46 13.06
N LEU A 140 -15.28 0.33 12.01
CA LEU A 140 -15.44 -0.11 10.63
C LEU A 140 -14.52 -1.30 10.33
N GLY A 141 -13.23 -1.21 10.68
CA GLY A 141 -12.29 -2.32 10.50
C GLY A 141 -12.71 -3.60 11.23
N ARG A 142 -13.22 -3.50 12.46
CA ARG A 142 -13.73 -4.63 13.25
C ARG A 142 -14.91 -5.35 12.59
N TYR A 143 -15.66 -4.66 11.73
CA TYR A 143 -16.74 -5.29 10.98
C TYR A 143 -16.20 -6.31 9.97
N TYR A 144 -15.10 -5.97 9.29
CA TYR A 144 -14.47 -6.79 8.25
C TYR A 144 -13.54 -7.87 8.80
N GLY A 145 -12.99 -7.69 9.99
CA GLY A 145 -12.15 -8.70 10.62
C GLY A 145 -11.44 -8.21 11.89
N PRO A 146 -10.59 -9.05 12.50
CA PRO A 146 -9.74 -8.61 13.58
C PRO A 146 -8.76 -7.54 13.08
N LEU A 147 -8.54 -6.53 13.93
CA LEU A 147 -7.61 -5.46 13.64
C LEU A 147 -6.16 -5.89 13.86
N HIS A 148 -5.32 -5.67 12.85
CA HIS A 148 -3.89 -5.95 12.86
C HIS A 148 -3.10 -4.91 13.67
N VAL A 149 -2.00 -5.34 14.28
CA VAL A 149 -1.01 -4.46 14.92
C VAL A 149 0.25 -4.53 14.07
N HIS A 150 0.68 -3.40 13.52
CA HIS A 150 1.84 -3.39 12.62
C HIS A 150 3.11 -3.80 13.37
N GLN A 151 3.86 -4.73 12.80
CA GLN A 151 4.98 -5.35 13.51
C GLN A 151 6.20 -4.44 13.63
N ASN A 152 6.52 -3.70 12.57
CA ASN A 152 7.79 -2.96 12.46
C ASN A 152 7.66 -1.45 12.72
N LEU A 153 6.45 -0.92 12.86
CA LEU A 153 6.18 0.51 12.87
C LEU A 153 5.49 0.90 14.16
N GLY A 154 5.79 2.11 14.64
CA GLY A 154 5.16 2.66 15.83
C GLY A 154 3.69 2.99 15.58
N HIS A 155 3.00 3.31 16.67
CA HIS A 155 1.57 3.60 16.66
C HIS A 155 1.27 4.80 17.57
N PRO A 156 0.18 5.54 17.38
CA PRO A 156 -0.20 6.59 18.31
C PRO A 156 -0.40 6.07 19.74
N LYS A 157 -0.19 6.94 20.72
CA LYS A 157 -0.40 6.59 22.12
C LYS A 157 -1.88 6.22 22.35
N GLY A 158 -2.12 5.02 22.89
CA GLY A 158 -3.46 4.51 23.16
C GLY A 158 -4.13 3.78 21.98
N TYR A 159 -3.55 3.82 20.77
CA TYR A 159 -4.10 3.20 19.58
C TYR A 159 -3.12 2.22 18.91
N PRO A 160 -2.84 1.06 19.53
CA PRO A 160 -1.86 0.09 19.00
C PRO A 160 -2.22 -0.50 17.63
N LYS A 161 -3.48 -0.37 17.21
CA LYS A 161 -4.04 -0.90 15.96
C LYS A 161 -4.17 0.17 14.87
N VAL A 162 -3.52 1.32 15.07
CA VAL A 162 -3.51 2.44 14.14
C VAL A 162 -2.07 2.69 13.72
N LEU A 163 -1.85 2.75 12.41
CA LEU A 163 -0.59 3.19 11.84
C LEU A 163 -0.76 4.62 11.32
N VAL A 164 0.17 5.50 11.68
CA VAL A 164 0.22 6.86 11.15
C VAL A 164 1.42 6.98 10.23
N VAL A 165 1.13 7.30 8.97
CA VAL A 165 2.14 7.59 7.95
C VAL A 165 2.38 9.09 7.96
N GLU A 166 3.45 9.50 8.61
CA GLU A 166 3.84 10.90 8.74
C GLU A 166 5.19 11.12 8.04
N LYS A 167 5.23 12.16 7.20
CA LYS A 167 6.41 12.63 6.46
C LYS A 167 6.47 14.16 6.59
N SER A 168 6.54 14.71 7.81
CA SER A 168 6.56 16.18 8.03
C SER A 168 7.81 16.85 7.47
N VAL A 169 7.82 18.18 7.42
CA VAL A 169 8.84 19.08 6.83
C VAL A 169 10.30 18.63 7.01
N GLU A 170 10.73 18.26 8.23
CA GLU A 170 12.11 17.79 8.48
C GLU A 170 12.39 16.41 7.85
N GLY A 171 11.35 15.58 7.76
CA GLY A 171 11.36 14.29 7.08
C GLY A 171 11.08 14.38 5.57
N SER A 172 10.29 15.33 5.09
CA SER A 172 9.82 15.38 3.70
C SER A 172 10.91 15.79 2.74
N GLU A 173 11.73 16.80 3.06
CA GLU A 173 12.83 17.20 2.17
C GLU A 173 13.83 16.05 2.02
N ARG A 174 14.26 15.46 3.14
CA ARG A 174 15.12 14.27 3.14
C ARG A 174 14.46 13.10 2.42
N THR A 175 13.17 12.84 2.67
CA THR A 175 12.45 11.74 2.01
C THR A 175 12.37 11.96 0.51
N LEU A 176 12.04 13.17 0.04
CA LEU A 176 11.95 13.49 -1.39
C LEU A 176 13.31 13.38 -2.09
N GLN A 177 14.40 13.78 -1.44
CA GLN A 177 15.77 13.63 -1.97
C GLN A 177 16.14 12.16 -2.15
N TRP A 178 15.67 11.29 -1.25
CA TRP A 178 16.00 9.87 -1.25
C TRP A 178 14.90 8.98 -1.85
N GLN A 179 13.71 9.50 -2.17
CA GLN A 179 12.54 8.68 -2.54
C GLN A 179 12.80 7.80 -3.76
N VAL A 180 13.62 8.29 -4.70
CA VAL A 180 13.99 7.57 -5.92
C VAL A 180 14.80 6.30 -5.61
N PHE A 181 15.44 6.26 -4.44
CA PHE A 181 16.24 5.16 -3.94
C PHE A 181 15.61 4.49 -2.71
N ASP A 182 14.44 4.95 -2.28
CA ASP A 182 13.74 4.47 -1.11
C ASP A 182 12.92 3.22 -1.48
N PRO A 183 13.30 2.04 -0.98
CA PRO A 183 12.62 0.80 -1.32
C PRO A 183 11.26 0.69 -0.64
N ASP A 184 10.89 1.59 0.27
CA ASP A 184 9.56 1.70 0.86
C ASP A 184 8.60 2.55 -0.01
N ASN A 185 9.11 3.22 -1.07
CA ASN A 185 8.29 3.92 -2.09
C ASN A 185 8.17 3.12 -3.41
N VAL A 186 8.19 1.78 -3.32
CA VAL A 186 8.01 0.88 -4.47
C VAL A 186 6.61 0.27 -4.46
N TRP A 187 6.19 -0.28 -5.61
CA TRP A 187 4.95 -1.04 -5.70
C TRP A 187 4.95 -2.22 -4.74
N GLN A 188 3.98 -2.26 -3.83
CA GLN A 188 3.85 -3.30 -2.82
C GLN A 188 2.39 -3.59 -2.46
N SER A 189 2.16 -4.71 -1.78
CA SER A 189 0.94 -4.95 -0.99
C SER A 189 1.33 -5.03 0.48
N ASP A 190 0.48 -4.49 1.34
CA ASP A 190 0.76 -4.36 2.78
C ASP A 190 0.98 -5.73 3.43
N VAL A 191 2.06 -5.83 4.21
CA VAL A 191 2.36 -6.96 5.11
C VAL A 191 2.26 -8.34 4.43
N SER A 192 2.66 -8.41 3.15
CA SER A 192 2.66 -9.68 2.39
C SER A 192 3.64 -10.73 2.93
N ASN A 193 4.39 -10.42 3.99
CA ASN A 193 5.31 -11.30 4.70
C ASN A 193 4.68 -11.99 5.92
N GLU A 194 3.35 -11.95 6.09
CA GLU A 194 2.61 -12.69 7.12
C GLU A 194 1.79 -13.83 6.52
N ASP A 195 1.56 -14.93 7.24
CA ASP A 195 0.84 -16.11 6.73
C ASP A 195 -0.58 -15.77 6.25
N GLN A 196 -1.24 -14.85 6.96
CA GLN A 196 -2.55 -14.31 6.61
C GLN A 196 -2.45 -12.78 6.49
N PRO A 197 -2.01 -12.24 5.34
CA PRO A 197 -1.88 -10.80 5.15
C PRO A 197 -3.24 -10.09 5.29
N PRO A 198 -3.24 -8.78 5.58
CA PRO A 198 -4.46 -7.99 5.68
C PRO A 198 -5.32 -8.12 4.43
N SER A 199 -6.60 -8.48 4.59
CA SER A 199 -7.57 -8.50 3.49
C SER A 199 -8.04 -7.10 3.10
N TYR A 200 -8.08 -6.19 4.09
CA TYR A 200 -8.51 -4.81 3.91
C TYR A 200 -7.55 -3.87 4.64
N THR A 201 -7.25 -2.74 4.02
CA THR A 201 -6.58 -1.61 4.65
C THR A 201 -7.53 -0.41 4.61
N SER A 202 -7.60 0.39 5.68
CA SER A 202 -8.34 1.66 5.67
C SER A 202 -7.36 2.80 5.89
N PHE A 203 -7.40 3.79 5.00
CA PHE A 203 -6.46 4.91 4.97
C PHE A 203 -7.22 6.23 4.94
N LYS A 204 -6.96 7.09 5.94
CA LYS A 204 -7.54 8.42 6.04
C LYS A 204 -6.43 9.46 5.86
N VAL A 205 -6.59 10.32 4.86
CA VAL A 205 -5.71 11.49 4.69
C VAL A 205 -6.08 12.54 5.74
N LEU A 206 -5.14 12.87 6.62
CA LEU A 206 -5.30 13.93 7.62
C LEU A 206 -4.76 15.27 7.13
N THR A 207 -3.59 15.23 6.48
CA THR A 207 -2.92 16.39 5.93
C THR A 207 -2.33 16.00 4.58
N ASN A 208 -2.54 16.81 3.54
CA ASN A 208 -1.96 16.61 2.22
C ASN A 208 -1.17 17.86 1.81
N PRO A 209 -0.01 17.74 1.14
CA PRO A 209 0.64 18.89 0.53
C PRO A 209 -0.23 19.49 -0.60
N PRO A 210 -0.02 20.77 -0.95
CA PRO A 210 -0.76 21.42 -2.03
C PRO A 210 -0.47 20.80 -3.40
N VAL A 211 0.70 20.18 -3.57
CA VAL A 211 1.12 19.45 -4.77
C VAL A 211 1.88 18.18 -4.37
N GLY A 212 1.60 17.07 -5.04
CA GLY A 212 2.18 15.77 -4.72
C GLY A 212 1.47 15.07 -3.55
N GLY A 213 2.06 13.98 -3.07
CA GLY A 213 1.44 13.12 -2.05
C GLY A 213 0.46 12.08 -2.62
N ASP A 214 0.36 11.99 -3.95
CA ASP A 214 -0.49 11.01 -4.61
C ASP A 214 -0.07 9.59 -4.22
N THR A 215 -1.07 8.76 -3.92
CA THR A 215 -0.88 7.31 -3.84
C THR A 215 -1.32 6.70 -5.17
N LEU A 216 -0.55 5.74 -5.69
CA LEU A 216 -0.88 5.06 -6.94
C LEU A 216 -1.33 3.63 -6.64
N TRP A 217 -2.31 3.15 -7.40
CA TRP A 217 -2.85 1.79 -7.28
C TRP A 217 -2.77 1.03 -8.60
N ALA A 218 -2.56 -0.28 -8.50
CA ALA A 218 -2.55 -1.20 -9.64
C ALA A 218 -3.43 -2.41 -9.34
N SER A 219 -4.16 -2.88 -10.35
CA SER A 219 -5.01 -4.08 -10.22
C SER A 219 -4.20 -5.33 -10.53
N GLY A 220 -3.99 -6.16 -9.51
CA GLY A 220 -3.41 -7.50 -9.68
C GLY A 220 -4.27 -8.41 -10.55
N TYR A 221 -5.60 -8.26 -10.48
CA TYR A 221 -6.55 -9.00 -11.33
C TYR A 221 -6.33 -8.70 -12.80
N GLU A 222 -6.31 -7.41 -13.13
CA GLU A 222 -6.16 -6.99 -14.52
C GLU A 222 -4.76 -7.28 -15.06
N ALA A 223 -3.73 -7.13 -14.22
CA ALA A 223 -2.36 -7.50 -14.57
C ALA A 223 -2.27 -8.99 -14.92
N TYR A 224 -2.90 -9.85 -14.11
CA TYR A 224 -2.98 -11.28 -14.36
C TYR A 224 -3.78 -11.58 -15.64
N GLU A 225 -4.95 -10.98 -15.81
CA GLU A 225 -5.84 -11.29 -16.93
C GLU A 225 -5.23 -10.95 -18.29
N ARG A 226 -4.37 -9.92 -18.35
CA ARG A 226 -3.63 -9.53 -19.56
C ARG A 226 -2.48 -10.46 -19.94
N LEU A 227 -2.08 -11.39 -19.06
CA LEU A 227 -1.05 -12.36 -19.40
C LEU A 227 -1.54 -13.33 -20.49
N THR A 228 -0.64 -13.69 -21.40
CA THR A 228 -0.93 -14.77 -22.36
C THR A 228 -1.21 -16.08 -21.62
N PRO A 229 -2.01 -17.01 -22.19
CA PRO A 229 -2.27 -18.30 -21.56
C PRO A 229 -1.00 -19.07 -21.15
N LEU A 230 0.05 -19.00 -21.98
CA LEU A 230 1.33 -19.63 -21.68
C LEU A 230 2.01 -19.03 -20.44
N PHE A 231 1.98 -17.69 -20.32
CA PHE A 231 2.53 -17.01 -19.15
C PHE A 231 1.70 -17.28 -17.89
N LYS A 232 0.37 -17.31 -17.97
CA LYS A 232 -0.52 -17.70 -16.86
C LYS A 232 -0.12 -19.08 -16.33
N SER A 233 -0.08 -20.09 -17.19
CA SER A 233 0.32 -21.46 -16.81
C SER A 233 1.73 -21.54 -16.24
N PHE A 234 2.67 -20.71 -16.74
CA PHE A 234 4.01 -20.66 -16.19
C PHE A 234 4.03 -20.12 -14.76
N ILE A 235 3.36 -18.99 -14.49
CA ILE A 235 3.40 -18.37 -13.16
C ILE A 235 2.51 -19.08 -12.12
N GLU A 236 1.48 -19.81 -12.55
CA GLU A 236 0.61 -20.62 -11.68
C GLU A 236 1.37 -21.72 -10.92
N GLY A 237 2.50 -22.19 -11.48
CA GLY A 237 3.37 -23.17 -10.83
C GLY A 237 4.46 -22.57 -9.94
N LEU A 238 4.57 -21.24 -9.84
CA LEU A 238 5.64 -20.58 -9.11
C LEU A 238 5.22 -20.17 -7.71
N THR A 239 6.22 -20.12 -6.83
CA THR A 239 6.11 -19.53 -5.49
C THR A 239 7.14 -18.41 -5.31
N ALA A 240 6.76 -17.35 -4.62
CA ALA A 240 7.63 -16.24 -4.23
C ALA A 240 7.83 -16.21 -2.72
N VAL A 241 9.03 -15.82 -2.30
CA VAL A 241 9.35 -15.58 -0.89
C VAL A 241 9.09 -14.11 -0.56
N HIS A 242 8.32 -13.86 0.49
CA HIS A 242 8.05 -12.53 1.02
C HIS A 242 8.69 -12.40 2.41
N SER A 243 9.46 -11.32 2.63
CA SER A 243 10.27 -11.15 3.84
C SER A 243 10.34 -9.68 4.25
N SER A 244 10.13 -9.41 5.54
CA SER A 244 10.27 -8.08 6.13
C SER A 244 11.66 -7.83 6.71
N LYS A 245 12.59 -8.79 6.64
CA LYS A 245 13.94 -8.69 7.24
C LYS A 245 14.69 -7.44 6.79
N GLY A 246 14.68 -7.14 5.49
CA GLY A 246 15.33 -5.94 4.96
C GLY A 246 14.69 -4.63 5.45
N GLN A 247 13.39 -4.63 5.74
CA GLN A 247 12.70 -3.49 6.36
C GLN A 247 13.10 -3.40 7.84
N ALA A 248 12.98 -4.49 8.59
CA ALA A 248 13.34 -4.56 10.00
C ALA A 248 14.81 -4.17 10.26
N GLU A 249 15.75 -4.57 9.40
CA GLU A 249 17.17 -4.18 9.50
C GLU A 249 17.40 -2.67 9.32
N ARG A 250 16.61 -2.00 8.47
CA ARG A 250 16.70 -0.54 8.27
C ARG A 250 16.17 0.21 9.47
N TYR A 251 15.01 -0.20 9.98
CA TYR A 251 14.37 0.46 11.12
C TYR A 251 15.01 0.04 12.47
N GLY A 252 15.60 -1.15 12.55
CA GLY A 252 16.32 -1.69 13.72
C GLY A 252 17.84 -1.50 13.71
N GLY A 253 18.42 -0.96 12.63
CA GLY A 253 19.87 -0.77 12.45
C GLY A 253 20.38 0.61 12.87
N LYS A 254 20.63 0.82 14.17
CA LYS A 254 21.46 1.88 14.79
C LYS A 254 21.17 3.38 14.51
N ALA A 255 20.31 3.77 13.57
CA ALA A 255 20.13 5.18 13.18
C ALA A 255 18.82 5.83 13.68
N ILE A 256 17.79 5.06 14.02
CA ILE A 256 16.53 5.60 14.59
C ILE A 256 16.63 5.79 16.11
N MET A 257 17.69 5.28 16.74
CA MET A 257 17.90 5.34 18.19
C MET A 257 18.17 6.74 18.78
N LYS A 258 18.29 7.81 18.00
CA LYS A 258 18.67 9.12 18.56
C LYS A 258 17.51 10.07 18.89
N ASP A 259 16.39 10.04 18.16
CA ASP A 259 15.29 10.99 18.39
C ASP A 259 13.89 10.36 18.45
N TYR A 260 13.70 9.10 18.04
CA TYR A 260 12.39 8.43 18.11
C TYR A 260 12.60 7.01 18.63
N GLY A 261 12.14 6.74 19.85
CA GLY A 261 12.43 5.50 20.59
C GLY A 261 11.99 4.24 19.85
N GLY A 262 12.55 3.09 20.26
CA GLY A 262 11.93 1.75 20.24
C GLY A 262 11.64 1.06 18.90
N VAL A 263 11.97 -0.22 18.80
CA VAL A 263 11.40 -1.14 17.82
C VAL A 263 10.19 -1.80 18.50
N VAL A 264 9.01 -1.76 17.90
CA VAL A 264 7.95 -2.74 18.22
C VAL A 264 8.46 -4.07 17.64
N ALA A 265 8.55 -5.10 18.49
CA ALA A 265 9.35 -6.30 18.29
C ALA A 265 9.56 -6.75 16.82
N ALA A 266 10.80 -6.61 16.33
CA ALA A 266 11.25 -7.34 15.14
C ALA A 266 11.46 -8.80 15.56
N GLU A 267 10.39 -9.60 15.51
CA GLU A 267 10.57 -11.05 15.45
C GLU A 267 11.16 -11.41 14.09
N ASP A 268 12.24 -12.18 14.13
CA ASP A 268 12.90 -12.75 12.96
C ASP A 268 11.95 -13.78 12.36
N LYS A 269 10.94 -13.32 11.58
CA LYS A 269 10.00 -14.22 10.93
C LYS A 269 10.68 -14.91 9.77
N ASP A 270 10.46 -16.22 9.67
CA ASP A 270 10.90 -17.00 8.53
C ASP A 270 10.25 -16.48 7.25
N ASP A 271 10.98 -16.64 6.15
CA ASP A 271 10.57 -16.27 4.81
C ASP A 271 9.29 -17.04 4.40
N ILE A 272 8.22 -16.33 4.03
CA ILE A 272 6.93 -16.96 3.70
C ILE A 272 6.81 -17.18 2.19
N LEU A 273 6.40 -18.39 1.79
CA LEU A 273 6.20 -18.79 0.41
C LEU A 273 4.74 -18.58 -0.03
N PHE A 274 4.50 -17.61 -0.90
CA PHE A 274 3.21 -17.41 -1.57
C PHE A 274 3.24 -17.98 -2.99
N ARG A 275 2.10 -18.50 -3.49
CA ARG A 275 1.97 -18.73 -4.95
C ARG A 275 2.03 -17.40 -5.68
N VAL A 276 2.65 -17.37 -6.86
CA VAL A 276 2.74 -16.13 -7.66
C VAL A 276 1.41 -15.81 -8.34
N ALA A 277 0.67 -16.84 -8.75
CA ALA A 277 -0.64 -16.64 -9.35
C ALA A 277 -1.77 -16.63 -8.31
N PRO A 278 -2.82 -15.83 -8.58
CA PRO A 278 -4.06 -15.90 -7.85
C PRO A 278 -4.61 -17.32 -7.64
N THR A 279 -5.17 -17.61 -6.47
CA THR A 279 -6.09 -18.75 -6.29
C THR A 279 -7.52 -18.31 -6.55
N HIS A 280 -8.32 -19.19 -7.15
CA HIS A 280 -9.72 -18.92 -7.47
C HIS A 280 -10.50 -18.52 -6.21
N CYS A 281 -11.10 -17.32 -6.20
CA CYS A 281 -12.01 -16.91 -5.13
C CYS A 281 -13.44 -17.32 -5.50
N GLN A 282 -14.24 -17.62 -4.48
CA GLN A 282 -15.63 -18.08 -4.62
C GLN A 282 -16.57 -17.08 -5.32
N HIS A 283 -16.11 -15.84 -5.55
CA HIS A 283 -16.80 -14.80 -6.32
C HIS A 283 -16.65 -14.95 -7.86
N GLY A 284 -16.01 -16.01 -8.36
CA GLY A 284 -15.88 -16.25 -9.81
C GLY A 284 -14.83 -15.39 -10.54
N ARG A 285 -14.02 -14.63 -9.79
CA ARG A 285 -12.76 -14.02 -10.28
C ARG A 285 -11.59 -14.44 -9.39
N LEU A 286 -10.42 -14.52 -10.03
CA LEU A 286 -9.16 -14.95 -9.44
C LEU A 286 -8.71 -14.00 -8.32
N GLN A 287 -8.43 -14.47 -7.10
CA GLN A 287 -7.88 -13.66 -6.02
C GLN A 287 -6.36 -13.70 -6.05
N ALA A 288 -5.70 -12.59 -6.41
CA ALA A 288 -4.25 -12.46 -6.27
C ALA A 288 -3.82 -12.85 -4.86
N PRO A 289 -2.59 -13.35 -4.64
CA PRO A 289 -2.09 -13.62 -3.30
C PRO A 289 -2.06 -12.29 -2.54
N SER A 290 -3.13 -12.05 -1.78
CA SER A 290 -3.51 -10.81 -1.10
C SER A 290 -3.47 -9.51 -1.94
N PRO A 291 -4.60 -9.02 -2.49
CA PRO A 291 -4.79 -7.59 -2.58
C PRO A 291 -5.29 -7.12 -1.22
N ALA A 292 -4.42 -6.54 -0.39
CA ALA A 292 -4.87 -5.67 0.68
C ALA A 292 -5.78 -4.61 0.04
N ALA A 293 -7.08 -4.72 0.28
CA ALA A 293 -8.06 -3.93 -0.43
C ALA A 293 -8.28 -2.61 0.33
N LEU A 294 -7.97 -1.49 -0.30
CA LEU A 294 -7.84 -0.20 0.38
C LEU A 294 -9.17 0.59 0.35
N LEU A 295 -9.63 1.01 1.53
CA LEU A 295 -10.65 2.04 1.70
C LEU A 295 -9.92 3.36 1.96
N ALA A 296 -9.84 4.23 0.96
CA ALA A 296 -9.16 5.52 1.09
C ALA A 296 -10.17 6.65 1.24
N SER A 297 -9.99 7.53 2.23
CA SER A 297 -10.73 8.79 2.29
C SER A 297 -9.82 9.97 1.92
N GLY A 298 -10.10 10.64 0.80
CA GLY A 298 -9.31 11.77 0.30
C GLY A 298 -9.75 12.19 -1.11
N ARG A 299 -9.59 13.49 -1.43
CA ARG A 299 -9.93 14.05 -2.75
C ARG A 299 -9.04 13.44 -3.84
N ALA A 300 -9.64 12.82 -4.84
CA ALA A 300 -9.00 12.61 -6.13
C ALA A 300 -8.83 13.99 -6.81
N SER A 301 -7.60 14.41 -7.08
CA SER A 301 -7.33 15.64 -7.83
C SER A 301 -7.68 15.44 -9.30
N GLY A 302 -8.93 15.75 -9.65
CA GLY A 302 -9.39 15.84 -11.03
C GLY A 302 -8.76 17.02 -11.75
N GLY A 303 -7.76 16.76 -12.59
CA GLY A 303 -7.21 17.74 -13.51
C GLY A 303 -8.14 17.92 -14.72
N GLU A 304 -8.91 19.02 -14.73
CA GLU A 304 -9.58 19.51 -15.93
C GLU A 304 -8.55 20.00 -16.95
N GLY A 305 -8.42 19.28 -18.06
CA GLY A 305 -7.60 19.65 -19.21
C GLY A 305 -8.39 19.51 -20.50
N SER A 306 -9.02 20.60 -20.92
CA SER A 306 -9.77 20.80 -22.17
C SER A 306 -9.10 20.18 -23.41
N SER A 307 -9.80 19.28 -24.11
CA SER A 307 -9.48 18.91 -25.50
C SER A 307 -10.63 19.31 -26.43
N ARG A 308 -10.39 20.33 -27.27
CA ARG A 308 -11.32 20.75 -28.32
C ARG A 308 -11.41 19.70 -29.43
N THR A 309 -12.64 19.43 -29.85
CA THR A 309 -13.02 18.69 -31.06
C THR A 309 -12.53 19.38 -32.33
N ARG A 310 -11.97 18.60 -33.27
CA ARG A 310 -12.06 18.85 -34.72
C ARG A 310 -12.33 17.54 -35.48
N ARG A 311 -13.53 17.45 -36.05
CA ARG A 311 -13.85 16.79 -37.34
C ARG A 311 -14.14 17.94 -38.31
N ALA A 312 -13.95 17.90 -39.63
CA ALA A 312 -13.45 16.91 -40.56
C ALA A 312 -12.99 17.68 -41.82
N SER A 313 -12.07 17.09 -42.58
CA SER A 313 -12.12 16.99 -44.04
C SER A 313 -11.25 15.82 -44.45
#